data_AF-A0A1M6J9E6-F1
#
_entry.id   AF-A0A1M6J9E6-F1
#
_cell.length_a   1.000
_cell.length_b   1.000
_cell.length_c   1.000
_cell.angle_alpha   90.00
_cell.angle_beta   90.00
_cell.angle_gamma   90.00
#
_symmetry.space_group_name_H-M   'P 1'
#
loop_
_entity.id
_entity.type
_entity.pdbx_description
1 polymer ?
#
loop_
_entity_poly.entity_id
_entity_poly.type
_entity_poly.pdbx_seq_one_letter_code
_entity_poly.pdbx_strand_id
1 'polypeptide(L)'
;MNNILTLDDLFNECETFWPFFFSKCYPNGYFEKEDIELAEYIRGKYCLPIEWVDDFTKYYAGVFDEEDGYVKNPRKVIVDFANNNLLEIEFHPGDTIFYLNKENIGCTGPHFELHKISWNELKKLLLNVEYKEFKLFMILPMVFIQDNEIDEVFKVITECLTKLPFKSEDYTIISKCIVENIIGE
;
A
#
# COMPACT_ATOMS: atom_id res chain seq x y z
N MET A 1 -12.08 -16.48 -4.33
CA MET A 1 -11.95 -15.19 -5.06
C MET A 1 -11.00 -15.36 -6.23
N ASN A 2 -11.00 -14.43 -7.20
CA ASN A 2 -10.08 -14.44 -8.33
C ASN A 2 -8.64 -14.20 -7.87
N ASN A 3 -7.67 -14.81 -8.56
CA ASN A 3 -6.24 -14.62 -8.24
C ASN A 3 -5.69 -13.30 -8.80
N ILE A 4 -6.31 -12.78 -9.85
CA ILE A 4 -5.99 -11.48 -10.43
C ILE A 4 -7.19 -10.59 -10.14
N LEU A 5 -6.95 -9.55 -9.36
CA LEU A 5 -7.92 -8.57 -8.90
C LEU A 5 -7.93 -7.37 -9.84
N THR A 6 -9.13 -6.93 -10.18
CA THR A 6 -9.39 -5.67 -10.89
C THR A 6 -9.59 -4.54 -9.87
N LEU A 7 -9.59 -3.28 -10.33
CA LEU A 7 -9.98 -2.16 -9.47
C LEU A 7 -11.42 -2.31 -8.95
N ASP A 8 -12.33 -2.88 -9.75
CA ASP A 8 -13.71 -3.11 -9.33
C ASP A 8 -13.80 -4.13 -8.19
N ASP A 9 -12.98 -5.19 -8.22
CA ASP A 9 -12.89 -6.15 -7.11
C ASP A 9 -12.46 -5.43 -5.82
N LEU A 10 -11.47 -4.53 -5.91
CA LEU A 10 -11.00 -3.75 -4.76
C LEU A 10 -12.03 -2.71 -4.29
N PHE A 11 -12.83 -2.13 -5.18
CA PHE A 11 -13.92 -1.22 -4.81
C PHE A 11 -15.05 -1.95 -4.08
N ASN A 12 -15.35 -3.18 -4.46
CA ASN A 12 -16.35 -4.00 -3.77
C ASN A 12 -15.91 -4.40 -2.35
N GLU A 13 -14.61 -4.47 -2.10
CA GLU A 13 -14.02 -4.82 -0.81
C GLU A 13 -13.31 -3.62 -0.14
N CYS A 14 -13.66 -2.40 -0.54
CA CYS A 14 -12.98 -1.16 -0.15
C CYS A 14 -12.77 -1.07 1.36
N GLU A 15 -13.82 -1.31 2.14
CA GLU A 15 -13.86 -1.24 3.61
C GLU A 15 -12.91 -2.22 4.33
N THR A 16 -12.45 -3.29 3.66
CA THR A 16 -11.55 -4.29 4.24
C THR A 16 -10.17 -4.24 3.59
N PHE A 17 -10.11 -4.08 2.27
CA PHE A 17 -8.87 -4.03 1.50
C PHE A 17 -7.98 -2.84 1.91
N TRP A 18 -8.52 -1.63 2.00
CA TRP A 18 -7.69 -0.46 2.29
C TRP A 18 -7.11 -0.44 3.71
N PRO A 19 -7.89 -0.77 4.75
CA PRO A 19 -7.31 -1.02 6.07
C PRO A 19 -6.22 -2.10 6.04
N PHE A 20 -6.42 -3.18 5.27
CA PHE A 20 -5.44 -4.27 5.20
C PHE A 20 -4.15 -3.77 4.58
N PHE A 21 -4.26 -3.14 3.41
CA PHE A 21 -3.16 -2.58 2.66
C PHE A 21 -2.35 -1.58 3.50
N PHE A 22 -3.02 -0.64 4.17
CA PHE A 22 -2.37 0.37 5.00
C PHE A 22 -1.70 -0.22 6.24
N SER A 23 -2.25 -1.31 6.79
CA SER A 23 -1.65 -2.00 7.94
C SER A 23 -0.43 -2.86 7.61
N LYS A 24 -0.13 -3.04 6.32
CA LYS A 24 0.91 -3.94 5.82
C LYS A 24 1.99 -3.25 4.99
N CYS A 25 1.62 -2.22 4.23
CA CYS A 25 2.50 -1.67 3.18
C CYS A 25 3.28 -0.43 3.60
N TYR A 26 3.20 0.01 4.86
CA TYR A 26 3.95 1.16 5.39
C TYR A 26 4.73 0.75 6.65
N PRO A 27 5.75 -0.11 6.52
CA PRO A 27 6.45 -0.69 7.67
C PRO A 27 7.22 0.34 8.52
N ASN A 28 7.56 1.50 7.94
CA ASN A 28 8.19 2.63 8.63
C ASN A 28 7.18 3.73 8.99
N GLY A 29 5.88 3.45 8.88
CA GLY A 29 4.83 4.42 9.18
C GLY A 29 4.67 4.67 10.67
N TYR A 30 5.59 5.45 11.26
CA TYR A 30 5.61 5.76 12.68
C TYR A 30 5.71 7.27 12.89
N PHE A 31 4.70 7.85 13.54
CA PHE A 31 4.69 9.27 13.88
C PHE A 31 5.18 9.48 15.32
N GLU A 32 6.49 9.71 15.45
CA GLU A 32 7.21 9.77 16.73
C GLU A 32 6.61 10.75 17.75
N LYS A 33 6.14 11.91 17.30
CA LYS A 33 5.63 12.97 18.18
C LYS A 33 4.43 12.53 19.02
N GLU A 34 3.61 11.63 18.50
CA GLU A 34 2.42 11.13 19.20
C GLU A 34 2.55 9.64 19.59
N ASP A 35 3.70 9.00 19.31
CA ASP A 35 3.96 7.58 19.55
C ASP A 35 2.91 6.67 18.85
N ILE A 36 2.70 6.92 17.56
CA ILE A 36 1.67 6.22 16.76
C ILE A 36 2.30 5.47 15.59
N GLU A 37 2.19 4.14 15.63
CA GLU A 37 2.45 3.26 14.49
C GLU A 37 1.18 3.09 13.64
N LEU A 38 1.29 3.33 12.33
CA LEU A 38 0.16 3.28 11.41
C LEU A 38 -0.54 1.93 11.42
N ALA A 39 0.24 0.84 11.43
CA ALA A 39 -0.31 -0.50 11.33
C ALA A 39 -1.21 -0.82 12.53
N GLU A 40 -0.76 -0.50 13.74
CA GLU A 40 -1.53 -0.67 14.98
C GLU A 40 -2.69 0.31 15.05
N TYR A 41 -2.51 1.55 14.59
CA TYR A 41 -3.57 2.54 14.53
C TYR A 41 -4.75 2.08 13.66
N ILE A 42 -4.44 1.57 12.46
CA ILE A 42 -5.45 1.05 11.53
C ILE A 42 -6.10 -0.22 12.11
N ARG A 43 -5.32 -1.18 12.59
CA ARG A 43 -5.85 -2.43 13.20
C ARG A 43 -6.73 -2.18 14.41
N GLY A 44 -6.44 -1.15 15.21
CA GLY A 44 -7.23 -0.80 16.40
C GLY A 44 -8.56 -0.11 16.10
N LYS A 45 -8.70 0.53 14.93
CA LYS A 45 -9.88 1.35 14.58
C LYS A 45 -10.75 0.78 13.47
N TYR A 46 -10.18 0.00 12.56
CA TYR A 46 -10.84 -0.50 11.35
C TYR A 46 -10.98 -2.01 11.38
N CYS A 47 -12.02 -2.53 10.74
CA CYS A 47 -12.33 -3.95 10.75
C CYS A 47 -11.39 -4.71 9.82
N LEU A 48 -10.58 -5.60 10.39
CA LEU A 48 -9.68 -6.50 9.68
C LEU A 48 -9.91 -7.93 10.14
N PRO A 49 -10.88 -8.64 9.55
CA PRO A 49 -11.13 -10.05 9.88
C PRO A 49 -9.92 -10.88 9.48
N ILE A 50 -9.37 -11.63 10.43
CA ILE A 50 -8.19 -12.47 10.17
C ILE A 50 -8.50 -13.54 9.11
N GLU A 51 -9.73 -14.05 9.08
CA GLU A 51 -10.16 -15.02 8.08
C GLU A 51 -10.15 -14.44 6.66
N TRP A 52 -10.49 -13.14 6.53
CA TRP A 52 -10.39 -12.46 5.25
C TRP A 52 -8.93 -12.25 4.86
N VAL A 53 -8.07 -11.85 5.80
CA VAL A 53 -6.63 -11.65 5.54
C VAL A 53 -5.96 -12.96 5.12
N ASP A 54 -6.27 -14.06 5.81
CA ASP A 54 -5.74 -15.39 5.52
C ASP A 54 -6.19 -15.85 4.13
N ASP A 55 -7.47 -15.73 3.79
CA ASP A 55 -7.97 -16.06 2.45
C ASP A 55 -7.40 -15.14 1.37
N PHE A 56 -7.24 -13.84 1.66
CA PHE A 56 -6.70 -12.85 0.75
C PHE A 56 -5.24 -13.13 0.40
N THR A 57 -4.41 -13.38 1.40
CA THR A 57 -2.99 -13.69 1.25
C THR A 57 -2.74 -15.16 0.91
N LYS A 58 -3.77 -16.01 0.96
CA LYS A 58 -3.69 -17.47 0.80
C LYS A 58 -2.82 -18.13 1.86
N TYR A 59 -2.89 -17.63 3.08
CA TYR A 59 -2.28 -18.24 4.22
C TYR A 59 -2.81 -19.66 4.44
N TYR A 60 -1.91 -20.55 4.86
CA TYR A 60 -2.24 -21.86 5.38
C TYR A 60 -1.23 -22.24 6.46
N ALA A 61 -1.63 -23.13 7.38
CA ALA A 61 -0.74 -23.59 8.45
C ALA A 61 0.47 -24.32 7.85
N GLY A 62 1.67 -23.80 8.11
CA GLY A 62 2.93 -24.32 7.57
C GLY A 62 3.54 -23.50 6.43
N VAL A 63 2.84 -22.48 5.89
CA VAL A 63 3.35 -21.70 4.74
C VAL A 63 4.71 -21.05 5.00
N PHE A 64 5.00 -20.65 6.24
CA PHE A 64 6.30 -20.08 6.62
C PHE A 64 7.41 -21.14 6.72
N ASP A 65 7.08 -22.37 7.10
CA ASP A 65 8.07 -23.45 7.20
C ASP A 65 8.32 -24.10 5.82
N GLU A 66 7.28 -24.19 4.98
CA GLU A 66 7.31 -24.89 3.71
C GLU A 66 7.76 -24.02 2.54
N GLU A 67 7.30 -22.77 2.49
CA GLU A 67 7.47 -21.86 1.34
C GLU A 67 7.97 -20.47 1.79
N ASP A 68 8.49 -20.34 3.01
CA ASP A 68 9.00 -19.09 3.61
C ASP A 68 7.97 -17.94 3.59
N GLY A 69 6.68 -18.28 3.57
CA GLY A 69 5.60 -17.30 3.48
C GLY A 69 5.32 -16.80 2.06
N TYR A 70 5.88 -17.40 1.01
CA TYR A 70 5.70 -17.03 -0.41
C TYR A 70 4.95 -18.10 -1.20
N VAL A 71 3.63 -17.95 -1.31
CA VAL A 71 2.81 -18.86 -2.11
C VAL A 71 3.10 -18.77 -3.62
N LYS A 72 3.09 -19.91 -4.32
CA LYS A 72 3.35 -20.00 -5.78
C LYS A 72 2.38 -19.20 -6.66
N ASN A 73 1.13 -19.06 -6.23
CA ASN A 73 0.10 -18.32 -6.94
C ASN A 73 -0.52 -17.32 -5.97
N PRO A 74 0.12 -16.17 -5.67
CA PRO A 74 -0.46 -15.17 -4.79
C PRO A 74 -1.74 -14.58 -5.37
N ARG A 75 -2.49 -13.83 -4.57
CA ARG A 75 -3.42 -12.86 -5.15
C ARG A 75 -2.63 -11.67 -5.63
N LYS A 76 -3.03 -11.09 -6.74
CA LYS A 76 -2.39 -9.90 -7.27
C LYS A 76 -3.35 -8.92 -7.87
N VAL A 77 -3.00 -7.64 -7.81
CA VAL A 77 -3.68 -6.59 -8.55
C VAL A 77 -2.77 -6.10 -9.67
N ILE A 78 -3.35 -5.88 -10.84
CA ILE A 78 -2.65 -5.36 -12.01
C ILE A 78 -3.40 -4.12 -12.48
N VAL A 79 -2.72 -2.97 -12.50
CA VAL A 79 -3.33 -1.69 -12.85
C VAL A 79 -2.45 -0.87 -13.79
N ASP A 80 -3.08 -0.27 -14.79
CA ASP A 80 -2.41 0.60 -15.75
C ASP A 80 -2.16 1.99 -15.15
N PHE A 81 -0.98 2.53 -15.45
CA PHE A 81 -0.56 3.90 -15.20
C PHE A 81 -0.31 4.61 -16.55
N ALA A 82 -0.01 5.90 -16.50
CA ALA A 82 0.27 6.70 -17.69
C ALA A 82 1.42 6.10 -18.52
N ASN A 83 1.45 6.39 -19.82
CA ASN A 83 2.49 5.95 -20.75
C ASN A 83 2.65 4.42 -20.85
N ASN A 84 1.55 3.67 -20.72
CA ASN A 84 1.52 2.20 -20.74
C ASN A 84 2.38 1.56 -19.64
N ASN A 85 2.58 2.26 -18.52
CA ASN A 85 3.19 1.65 -17.35
C ASN A 85 2.19 0.71 -16.67
N LEU A 86 2.66 -0.42 -16.16
CA LEU A 86 1.83 -1.42 -15.51
C LEU A 86 2.36 -1.69 -14.10
N LEU A 87 1.55 -1.41 -13.08
CA LEU A 87 1.85 -1.81 -11.71
C LEU A 87 1.22 -3.17 -11.46
N GLU A 88 2.01 -4.11 -10.94
CA GLU A 88 1.56 -5.38 -10.40
C GLU A 88 1.95 -5.45 -8.92
N ILE A 89 1.02 -5.84 -8.05
CA ILE A 89 1.26 -6.03 -6.62
C ILE A 89 0.84 -7.45 -6.26
N GLU A 90 1.76 -8.24 -5.72
CA GLU A 90 1.50 -9.60 -5.26
C GLU A 90 1.39 -9.64 -3.74
N PHE A 91 0.32 -10.26 -3.23
CA PHE A 91 0.02 -10.37 -1.82
C PHE A 91 0.27 -11.81 -1.35
N HIS A 92 1.31 -11.97 -0.55
CA HIS A 92 1.69 -13.23 0.09
C HIS A 92 1.45 -13.15 1.61
N PRO A 93 1.43 -14.29 2.33
CA PRO A 93 1.32 -14.27 3.78
C PRO A 93 2.52 -13.58 4.46
N GLY A 94 3.72 -13.75 3.91
CA GLY A 94 4.95 -13.17 4.44
C GLY A 94 5.30 -11.80 3.91
N ASP A 95 4.80 -11.40 2.73
CA ASP A 95 5.26 -10.19 2.05
C ASP A 95 4.21 -9.61 1.08
N THR A 96 4.36 -8.34 0.74
CA THR A 96 3.70 -7.70 -0.40
C THR A 96 4.77 -7.21 -1.36
N ILE A 97 4.76 -7.72 -2.59
CA ILE A 97 5.82 -7.48 -3.58
C ILE A 97 5.28 -6.59 -4.69
N PHE A 98 6.06 -5.60 -5.09
CA PHE A 98 5.67 -4.59 -6.07
C PHE A 98 6.51 -4.74 -7.33
N TYR A 99 5.84 -4.66 -8.48
CA TYR A 99 6.46 -4.70 -9.79
C TYR A 99 5.96 -3.55 -10.65
N LEU A 100 6.87 -2.87 -11.34
CA LEU A 100 6.54 -1.88 -12.37
C LEU A 100 7.08 -2.37 -13.70
N ASN A 101 6.21 -2.57 -14.69
CA ASN A 101 6.56 -3.11 -16.00
C ASN A 101 7.29 -4.46 -15.94
N LYS A 102 6.90 -5.32 -14.98
CA LYS A 102 7.49 -6.64 -14.68
C LYS A 102 8.87 -6.59 -14.00
N GLU A 103 9.42 -5.40 -13.76
CA GLU A 103 10.62 -5.24 -12.95
C GLU A 103 10.21 -5.14 -11.47
N ASN A 104 10.89 -5.87 -10.59
CA ASN A 104 10.65 -5.77 -9.14
C ASN A 104 11.15 -4.40 -8.66
N ILE A 105 10.30 -3.66 -7.95
CA ILE A 105 10.59 -2.33 -7.41
C ILE A 105 10.63 -2.29 -5.88
N GLY A 106 10.45 -3.43 -5.22
CA GLY A 106 10.51 -3.53 -3.76
C GLY A 106 9.44 -4.42 -3.14
N CYS A 107 9.49 -4.49 -1.81
CA CYS A 107 8.56 -5.25 -0.99
C CYS A 107 8.45 -4.67 0.42
N THR A 108 7.40 -5.05 1.17
CA THR A 108 7.10 -4.48 2.51
C THR A 108 7.11 -5.51 3.64
N GLY A 109 7.68 -6.69 3.40
CA GLY A 109 7.82 -7.78 4.36
C GLY A 109 8.96 -7.59 5.37
N PRO A 110 9.39 -8.66 6.07
CA PRO A 110 10.42 -8.60 7.12
C PRO A 110 11.78 -8.03 6.67
N HIS A 111 12.08 -8.13 5.37
CA HIS A 111 13.30 -7.62 4.75
C HIS A 111 12.95 -6.61 3.66
N PHE A 112 12.12 -5.62 4.01
CA PHE A 112 11.59 -4.65 3.05
C PHE A 112 12.68 -3.98 2.21
N GLU A 113 12.38 -3.79 0.93
CA GLU A 113 13.08 -2.89 0.03
C GLU A 113 12.08 -1.85 -0.45
N LEU A 114 12.29 -0.57 -0.10
CA LEU A 114 11.35 0.51 -0.39
C LEU A 114 12.03 1.59 -1.25
N HIS A 115 11.27 2.65 -1.54
CA HIS A 115 11.83 3.96 -1.90
C HIS A 115 12.64 3.96 -3.22
N LYS A 116 12.18 3.23 -4.23
CA LYS A 116 12.82 3.18 -5.55
C LYS A 116 12.27 4.22 -6.54
N ILE A 117 11.14 4.86 -6.23
CA ILE A 117 10.45 5.81 -7.12
C ILE A 117 10.44 7.20 -6.49
N SER A 118 10.92 8.23 -7.19
CA SER A 118 10.81 9.61 -6.69
C SER A 118 9.38 10.15 -6.76
N TRP A 119 9.05 11.12 -5.91
CA TRP A 119 7.76 11.82 -5.99
C TRP A 119 7.45 12.39 -7.39
N ASN A 120 8.47 12.91 -8.07
CA ASN A 120 8.31 13.44 -9.43
C ASN A 120 8.03 12.34 -10.48
N GLU A 121 8.61 11.14 -10.31
CA GLU A 121 8.28 9.99 -11.17
C GLU A 121 6.85 9.51 -10.91
N LEU A 122 6.43 9.42 -9.66
CA LEU A 122 5.05 9.11 -9.30
C LEU A 122 4.06 10.09 -9.96
N LYS A 123 4.33 11.39 -9.89
CA LYS A 123 3.49 12.41 -10.55
C LYS A 123 3.35 12.14 -12.05
N LYS A 124 4.42 11.71 -12.73
CA LYS A 124 4.39 11.34 -14.15
C LYS A 124 3.56 10.07 -14.40
N LEU A 125 3.69 9.07 -13.54
CA LEU A 125 2.93 7.82 -13.61
C LEU A 125 1.42 8.08 -13.48
N LEU A 126 1.02 9.08 -12.69
CA LEU A 126 -0.38 9.44 -12.43
C LEU A 126 -0.98 10.45 -13.42
N LEU A 127 -0.25 10.88 -14.46
CA LEU A 127 -0.77 11.86 -15.42
C LEU A 127 -1.94 11.29 -16.23
N ASN A 128 -3.10 11.96 -16.17
CA ASN A 128 -4.31 11.61 -16.93
C ASN A 128 -4.81 10.16 -16.70
N VAL A 129 -4.52 9.56 -15.54
CA VAL A 129 -5.02 8.23 -15.20
C VAL A 129 -6.37 8.32 -14.50
N GLU A 130 -7.26 7.40 -14.82
CA GLU A 130 -8.48 7.18 -14.03
C GLU A 130 -8.13 6.58 -12.67
N TYR A 131 -8.97 6.85 -11.66
CA TYR A 131 -8.82 6.37 -10.28
C TYR A 131 -7.46 6.74 -9.66
N LYS A 132 -6.96 7.93 -9.98
CA LYS A 132 -5.63 8.41 -9.57
C LYS A 132 -5.39 8.34 -8.07
N GLU A 133 -6.42 8.56 -7.24
CA GLU A 133 -6.30 8.56 -5.77
C GLU A 133 -6.03 7.15 -5.25
N PHE A 134 -6.68 6.12 -5.81
CA PHE A 134 -6.44 4.73 -5.44
C PHE A 134 -5.08 4.25 -5.96
N LYS A 135 -4.74 4.61 -7.20
CA LYS A 135 -3.44 4.28 -7.80
C LYS A 135 -2.28 4.95 -7.08
N LEU A 136 -2.47 6.17 -6.58
CA LEU A 136 -1.51 6.86 -5.72
C LEU A 136 -1.16 5.98 -4.52
N PHE A 137 -2.15 5.55 -3.73
CA PHE A 137 -1.90 4.76 -2.53
C PHE A 137 -1.33 3.37 -2.81
N MET A 138 -1.66 2.76 -3.94
CA MET A 138 -1.11 1.46 -4.34
C MET A 138 0.41 1.49 -4.53
N ILE A 139 0.97 2.57 -5.07
CA ILE A 139 2.40 2.65 -5.37
C ILE A 139 3.19 3.45 -4.32
N LEU A 140 2.51 4.25 -3.50
CA LEU A 140 3.12 5.13 -2.50
C LEU A 140 4.12 4.44 -1.56
N PRO A 141 3.94 3.18 -1.11
CA PRO A 141 4.96 2.44 -0.36
C PRO A 141 6.35 2.40 -1.01
N MET A 142 6.41 2.43 -2.35
CA MET A 142 7.65 2.36 -3.12
C MET A 142 8.25 3.73 -3.43
N VAL A 143 7.59 4.80 -2.97
CA VAL A 143 7.96 6.17 -3.30
C VAL A 143 8.81 6.77 -2.18
N PHE A 144 9.77 7.62 -2.54
CA PHE A 144 10.45 8.50 -1.60
C PHE A 144 10.23 9.97 -1.94
N ILE A 145 10.28 10.80 -0.90
CA ILE A 145 10.13 12.25 -0.98
C ILE A 145 11.33 12.94 -0.35
N GLN A 146 11.60 14.18 -0.76
CA GLN A 146 12.60 15.05 -0.13
C GLN A 146 11.94 15.99 0.90
N ASP A 147 12.73 16.55 1.82
CA ASP A 147 12.24 17.48 2.86
C ASP A 147 11.40 18.62 2.30
N ASN A 148 11.79 19.17 1.15
CA ASN A 148 11.08 20.28 0.49
C ASN A 148 9.77 19.85 -0.18
N GLU A 149 9.46 18.56 -0.24
CA GLU A 149 8.23 17.99 -0.82
C GLU A 149 7.21 17.60 0.27
N ILE A 150 7.62 17.56 1.55
CA ILE A 150 6.79 17.09 2.68
C ILE A 150 5.42 17.78 2.73
N ASP A 151 5.38 19.12 2.69
CA ASP A 151 4.12 19.87 2.80
C ASP A 151 3.17 19.60 1.62
N GLU A 152 3.72 19.49 0.40
CA GLU A 152 2.95 19.15 -0.80
C GLU A 152 2.35 17.74 -0.67
N VAL A 153 3.20 16.77 -0.33
CA VAL A 153 2.84 15.35 -0.25
C VAL A 153 1.82 15.12 0.85
N PHE A 154 2.02 15.72 2.04
CA PHE A 154 1.08 15.66 3.15
C PHE A 154 -0.32 16.14 2.73
N LYS A 155 -0.40 17.27 2.03
CA LYS A 155 -1.65 17.82 1.54
C LYS A 155 -2.31 16.89 0.52
N VAL A 156 -1.55 16.39 -0.46
CA VAL A 156 -2.06 15.48 -1.50
C VAL A 156 -2.60 14.19 -0.89
N ILE A 157 -1.86 13.56 0.02
CA ILE A 157 -2.29 12.34 0.72
C ILE A 157 -3.60 12.61 1.47
N THR A 158 -3.64 13.69 2.26
CA THR A 158 -4.82 14.04 3.06
C THR A 158 -6.05 14.27 2.20
N GLU A 159 -5.90 14.94 1.05
CA GLU A 159 -7.00 15.15 0.10
C GLU A 159 -7.45 13.81 -0.54
N CYS A 160 -6.51 12.93 -0.89
CA CYS A 160 -6.83 11.64 -1.50
C CYS A 160 -7.47 10.66 -0.52
N LEU A 161 -7.16 10.72 0.78
CA LEU A 161 -7.80 9.90 1.82
C LEU A 161 -9.32 10.07 1.86
N THR A 162 -9.85 11.21 1.39
CA THR A 162 -11.30 11.44 1.28
C THR A 162 -12.03 10.48 0.34
N LYS A 163 -11.29 9.71 -0.47
CA LYS A 163 -11.83 8.69 -1.39
C LYS A 163 -11.77 7.27 -0.83
N LEU A 164 -11.10 7.09 0.31
CA LEU A 164 -10.90 5.80 0.98
C LEU A 164 -11.89 5.64 2.15
N PRO A 165 -12.09 4.42 2.69
CA PRO A 165 -13.10 4.15 3.72
C PRO A 165 -12.71 4.64 5.13
N PHE A 166 -11.70 5.52 5.22
CA PHE A 166 -11.24 6.03 6.49
C PHE A 166 -12.13 7.17 6.99
N LYS A 167 -12.24 7.33 8.31
CA LYS A 167 -12.98 8.42 8.92
C LYS A 167 -12.19 9.72 8.79
N SER A 168 -12.89 10.83 8.58
CA SER A 168 -12.24 12.14 8.39
C SER A 168 -11.40 12.62 9.56
N GLU A 169 -11.75 12.21 10.79
CA GLU A 169 -10.97 12.49 12.00
C GLU A 169 -9.58 11.81 12.00
N ASP A 170 -9.40 10.75 11.20
CA ASP A 170 -8.18 9.97 11.14
C ASP A 170 -7.24 10.40 10.00
N TYR A 171 -7.70 11.24 9.06
CA TYR A 171 -6.92 11.60 7.87
C TYR A 171 -5.58 12.22 8.23
N THR A 172 -5.56 13.16 9.17
CA THR A 172 -4.33 13.86 9.57
C THR A 172 -3.27 12.89 10.10
N ILE A 173 -3.64 11.96 10.96
CA ILE A 173 -2.67 11.05 11.58
C ILE A 173 -2.22 9.98 10.59
N ILE A 174 -3.13 9.44 9.77
CA ILE A 174 -2.78 8.51 8.69
C ILE A 174 -1.80 9.18 7.73
N SER A 175 -2.09 10.41 7.27
CA SER A 175 -1.20 11.16 6.38
C SER A 175 0.18 11.38 6.98
N LYS A 176 0.27 11.76 8.27
CA LYS A 176 1.55 11.94 8.97
C LYS A 176 2.36 10.65 8.97
N CYS A 177 1.78 9.54 9.41
CA CYS A 177 2.51 8.27 9.44
C CYS A 177 2.97 7.84 8.03
N ILE A 178 2.14 8.04 7.00
CA ILE A 178 2.54 7.73 5.62
C ILE A 178 3.69 8.61 5.17
N VAL A 179 3.63 9.92 5.46
CA VAL A 179 4.72 10.85 5.12
C VAL A 179 6.02 10.41 5.80
N GLU A 180 6.00 10.12 7.10
CA GLU A 180 7.18 9.61 7.82
C GLU A 180 7.72 8.32 7.20
N ASN A 181 6.84 7.43 6.71
CA ASN A 181 7.27 6.20 6.04
C ASN A 181 8.09 6.49 4.77
N ILE A 182 7.74 7.53 4.01
CA ILE A 182 8.27 7.77 2.65
C ILE A 182 9.32 8.89 2.56
N ILE A 183 9.70 9.51 3.68
CA ILE A 183 10.84 10.44 3.69
C ILE A 183 12.10 9.66 3.28
N GLY A 184 12.77 10.12 2.22
CA GLY A 184 14.00 9.51 1.75
C GLY A 184 15.15 9.80 2.74
N GLU A 185 15.97 8.78 3.00
CA GLU A 185 17.27 8.95 3.68
C GLU A 185 18.31 9.60 2.77
#